data_AF-A0A838TXH2-F1
#
_entry.id   AF-A0A838TXH2-F1
#
_cell.length_a   1.000
_cell.length_b   1.000
_cell.length_c   1.000
_cell.angle_alpha   90.00
_cell.angle_beta   90.00
_cell.angle_gamma   90.00
#
_symmetry.space_group_name_H-M   'P 1'
#
loop_
_entity.id
_entity.type
_entity.pdbx_description
1 polymer ?
#
loop_
_entity_poly.entity_id
_entity_poly.type
_entity_poly.pdbx_seq_one_letter_code
_entity_poly.pdbx_strand_id
1 'polypeptide(L)' 'MEENNNNIGKLQQTNITDEMKKSYLNYAMSVIVARALPDVRDGLKPVHRRILFAMHEMGLGPTAKF' A
#
# COMPACT_ATOMS: atom_id res chain seq x y z
N MET A 1 -31.86 16.54 10.63
CA MET A 1 -31.78 15.33 11.48
C MET A 1 -30.44 14.67 11.20
N GLU A 2 -29.54 14.67 12.17
CA GLU A 2 -28.23 13.99 12.09
C GLU A 2 -28.41 12.51 12.47
N GLU A 3 -28.15 11.60 11.54
CA GLU A 3 -28.02 10.17 11.87
C GLU A 3 -26.66 9.94 12.55
N ASN A 4 -26.70 9.89 13.88
CA ASN A 4 -25.60 9.44 14.71
C ASN A 4 -25.36 7.94 14.49
N ASN A 5 -24.37 7.60 13.66
CA ASN A 5 -23.92 6.23 13.40
C ASN A 5 -23.18 5.63 14.61
N ASN A 6 -23.93 5.32 15.66
CA ASN A 6 -23.47 4.58 16.83
C ASN A 6 -23.41 3.07 16.51
N ASN A 7 -22.40 2.65 15.72
CA ASN A 7 -22.07 1.23 15.51
C ASN A 7 -20.88 0.78 16.36
N ILE A 8 -20.60 1.47 17.47
CA ILE A 8 -19.59 1.07 18.45
C ILE A 8 -20.18 -0.09 19.26
N GLY A 9 -19.72 -1.32 18.98
CA GLY A 9 -20.10 -2.53 19.75
C GLY A 9 -20.98 -3.56 19.02
N LYS A 10 -21.33 -3.37 17.75
CA LYS A 10 -22.02 -4.42 16.98
C LYS A 10 -21.02 -5.46 16.46
N LEU A 11 -21.15 -6.71 16.92
CA LEU A 11 -20.38 -7.84 16.43
C LEU A 11 -20.98 -8.36 15.13
N GLN A 12 -20.22 -8.31 14.04
CA GLN A 12 -20.60 -8.90 12.75
C GLN A 12 -20.00 -10.31 12.67
N GLN A 13 -20.86 -11.32 12.66
CA GLN A 13 -20.40 -12.69 12.48
C GLN A 13 -20.00 -12.89 11.02
N THR A 14 -18.78 -13.38 10.78
CA THR A 14 -18.26 -13.60 9.42
C THR A 14 -17.84 -15.06 9.26
N ASN A 15 -18.16 -15.66 8.10
CA ASN A 15 -17.71 -17.00 7.77
C ASN A 15 -16.19 -17.02 7.54
N ILE A 16 -15.49 -17.90 8.24
CA ILE A 16 -14.03 -18.01 8.15
C ILE A 16 -13.52 -18.28 6.73
N THR A 17 -14.23 -19.10 5.94
CA THR A 17 -13.78 -19.46 4.60
C THR A 17 -13.87 -18.27 3.64
N ASP A 18 -14.90 -17.44 3.77
CA ASP A 18 -15.09 -16.25 2.95
C ASP A 18 -14.10 -15.15 3.34
N GLU A 19 -13.87 -14.96 4.64
CA GLU A 19 -12.88 -13.99 5.14
C GLU A 19 -11.46 -14.36 4.72
N MET A 20 -11.09 -15.64 4.83
CA MET A 20 -9.76 -16.11 4.41
C MET A 20 -9.53 -15.90 2.92
N LYS A 21 -10.50 -16.20 2.06
CA LYS A 21 -10.40 -15.95 0.62
C LYS A 21 -10.23 -14.46 0.32
N LYS A 22 -11.04 -13.61 0.95
CA LYS A 22 -11.01 -12.16 0.77
C LYS A 22 -9.67 -11.58 1.24
N SER A 23 -9.25 -11.92 2.45
CA SER A 23 -7.98 -11.48 3.03
C SER A 23 -6.78 -11.93 2.22
N TYR A 24 -6.78 -13.19 1.74
CA TYR A 24 -5.74 -13.71 0.86
C TYR A 24 -5.68 -12.92 -0.46
N LEU A 25 -6.82 -12.71 -1.12
CA LEU A 25 -6.87 -11.99 -2.39
C LEU A 25 -6.43 -10.53 -2.23
N ASN A 26 -6.87 -9.85 -1.17
CA ASN A 26 -6.45 -8.49 -0.85
C ASN A 26 -4.94 -8.39 -0.63
N TYR A 27 -4.38 -9.32 0.14
CA TYR A 27 -2.94 -9.35 0.36
C TYR A 27 -2.18 -9.64 -0.93
N ALA A 28 -2.57 -10.68 -1.68
CA ALA A 28 -1.93 -11.06 -2.94
C ALA A 28 -1.94 -9.90 -3.95
N MET A 29 -3.08 -9.24 -4.13
CA MET A 29 -3.20 -8.09 -5.03
C MET A 29 -2.31 -6.92 -4.57
N SER A 30 -2.30 -6.60 -3.27
CA SER A 30 -1.44 -5.54 -2.73
C SER A 30 0.05 -5.83 -2.96
N VAL A 31 0.47 -7.09 -2.84
CA VAL A 31 1.85 -7.50 -3.05
C VAL A 31 2.23 -7.40 -4.51
N ILE A 32 1.40 -7.93 -5.41
CA ILE A 32 1.64 -7.94 -6.85
C ILE A 32 1.78 -6.51 -7.38
N VAL A 33 0.82 -5.64 -7.06
CA VAL A 33 0.74 -4.30 -7.65
C VAL A 33 1.69 -3.31 -6.95
N ALA A 34 1.78 -3.36 -5.62
CA ALA A 34 2.39 -2.28 -4.84
C ALA A 34 3.74 -2.63 -4.19
N ARG A 35 4.28 -3.84 -4.41
CA ARG A 35 5.54 -4.25 -3.75
C ARG A 35 6.47 -5.08 -4.61
N ALA A 36 5.96 -6.18 -5.18
CA ALA A 36 6.79 -7.26 -5.70
C ALA A 36 7.23 -7.06 -7.15
N LEU A 37 6.33 -6.58 -8.02
CA LEU A 37 6.62 -6.40 -9.44
C LEU A 37 7.09 -4.97 -9.77
N PRO A 38 8.04 -4.81 -10.71
CA PRO A 38 8.41 -3.51 -11.23
C PRO A 38 7.37 -2.97 -12.20
N ASP A 39 7.25 -1.65 -12.30
CA ASP A 39 6.44 -0.99 -13.33
C ASP A 39 7.17 -1.07 -14.68
N VAL A 40 6.45 -1.34 -15.77
CA VAL A 40 7.01 -1.53 -17.11
C VAL A 40 7.68 -0.26 -17.67
N ARG A 41 7.25 0.92 -17.21
CA ARG A 41 7.71 2.21 -17.75
C ARG A 41 9.11 2.57 -17.27
N ASP A 42 9.40 2.28 -16.01
CA ASP A 42 10.65 2.68 -15.34
C ASP A 42 11.47 1.49 -14.83
N GLY A 43 10.91 0.27 -14.81
CA GLY A 43 11.56 -0.92 -14.26
C GLY A 43 11.69 -0.90 -12.73
N LEU A 44 11.09 0.06 -12.03
CA LEU A 44 11.29 0.26 -10.60
C LEU A 44 10.16 -0.36 -9.77
N LYS A 45 10.55 -1.00 -8.67
CA LYS A 45 9.61 -1.36 -7.59
C LYS A 45 9.20 -0.10 -6.82
N PRO A 46 8.00 -0.06 -6.19
CA PRO A 46 7.53 1.12 -5.49
C PRO A 46 8.42 1.64 -4.36
N VAL A 47 9.28 0.80 -3.78
CA VAL A 47 10.28 1.24 -2.78
C VAL A 47 11.42 2.03 -3.42
N HIS A 48 11.91 1.60 -4.59
CA HIS A 48 13.00 2.29 -5.29
C HIS A 48 12.56 3.69 -5.74
N ARG A 49 11.35 3.81 -6.29
CA ARG A 49 10.78 5.10 -6.71
C ARG A 49 10.69 6.08 -5.54
N ARG A 50 10.26 5.62 -4.36
CA ARG A 50 10.17 6.44 -3.15
C ARG A 50 11.54 6.90 -2.65
N ILE A 51 12.54 6.02 -2.66
CA ILE A 51 13.91 6.35 -2.26
C ILE A 51 14.48 7.43 -3.20
N LEU A 52 14.42 7.20 -4.51
CA LEU A 52 14.97 8.15 -5.49
C LEU A 52 14.26 9.50 -5.43
N PHE A 53 12.94 9.51 -5.26
CA PHE A 53 12.17 10.73 -5.07
C PHE A 53 12.58 11.48 -3.79
N ALA A 54 12.70 10.78 -2.66
CA ALA A 54 13.13 11.40 -1.41
C ALA A 54 14.57 11.94 -1.50
N MET A 55 15.48 11.21 -2.13
CA MET A 55 16.86 11.68 -2.37
C MET A 55 16.89 12.95 -3.22
N HIS A 56 16.03 13.03 -4.24
CA HIS A 56 15.88 14.21 -5.07
C HIS A 56 15.37 15.41 -4.26
N GLU A 57 14.33 15.24 -3.45
CA GLU A 57 13.80 16.29 -2.57
C GLU A 57 14.81 16.78 -1.53
N MET A 58 15.68 15.88 -1.05
CA MET A 58 16.76 16.22 -0.11
C MET A 58 18.00 16.83 -0.78
N GLY A 59 18.02 16.95 -2.12
CA GLY A 59 19.17 17.45 -2.86
C GLY A 59 20.39 16.51 -2.84
N LEU A 60 20.20 15.22 -2.52
CA LEU A 60 21.25 14.19 -2.46
C LEU A 60 21.59 13.64 -3.85
N GLY A 61 21.86 14.55 -4.78
CA GLY A 61 22.25 14.23 -6.15
C GLY A 61 23.75 13.94 -6.30
N PRO A 62 24.18 13.48 -7.49
CA PRO A 62 25.60 13.23 -7.77
C PRO A 62 26.51 14.46 -7.59
N THR A 63 25.94 15.66 -7.69
CA THR A 63 26.62 16.95 -7.53
C THR A 63 26.48 17.55 -6.12
N ALA A 64 25.83 16.84 -5.19
CA ALA A 64 25.66 17.31 -3.82
C ALA A 64 27.02 17.43 -3.13
N LYS A 65 27.23 18.51 -2.37
CA LYS A 65 28.40 18.64 -1.50
C LYS A 65 28.15 17.85 -0.21
N PHE A 66 29.18 17.14 0.24
CA PHE A 66 29.23 16.39 1.50
C PHE A 66 29.19 17.33 2.72
#